data_AF-A0A356G3Q5-F1
#
_entry.id   AF-A0A356G3Q5-F1
#
_cell.length_a   1.000
_cell.length_b   1.000
_cell.length_c   1.000
_cell.angle_alpha   90.00
_cell.angle_beta   90.00
_cell.angle_gamma   90.00
#
_symmetry.space_group_name_H-M   'P 1'
#
loop_
_entity.id
_entity.type
_entity.pdbx_description
1 polymer ?
#
loop_
_entity_poly.entity_id
_entity_poly.type
_entity_poly.pdbx_seq_one_letter_code
_entity_poly.pdbx_strand_id
1 'polypeptide(L)'
;LPVIELRAPGSVVGRNTRAAMQSGVVLGEVARIDGLLDMIASELGGQAAVVLTGEGAASMAALLRHEACVDDTLTLRGLWQLWRANVR
;
A
#
# COMPACT_ATOMS: atom_id res chain seq x y z
N LEU A 1 11.67 22.02 1.44
CA LEU A 1 10.70 21.78 0.35
C LEU A 1 9.31 22.16 0.83
N PRO A 2 8.38 22.60 -0.04
CA PRO A 2 7.04 22.98 0.40
C PRO A 2 6.25 21.75 0.87
N VAL A 3 5.33 21.95 1.81
CA VAL A 3 4.36 20.92 2.19
C VAL A 3 3.47 20.64 1.00
N ILE A 4 3.36 19.36 0.62
CA ILE A 4 2.53 18.91 -0.49
C ILE A 4 1.51 17.89 -0.01
N GLU A 5 0.31 17.97 -0.57
CA GLU A 5 -0.69 16.92 -0.43
C GLU A 5 -0.28 15.73 -1.31
N LEU A 6 -0.37 14.52 -0.75
CA LEU A 6 -0.07 13.29 -1.46
C LEU A 6 -1.28 12.90 -2.32
N ARG A 7 -1.13 13.05 -3.63
CA ARG A 7 -2.11 12.64 -4.63
C ARG A 7 -1.38 11.93 -5.76
N ALA A 8 -2.05 10.97 -6.39
CA ALA A 8 -1.54 10.31 -7.58
C ALA A 8 -1.23 11.36 -8.66
N PRO A 9 0.02 11.42 -9.17
CA PRO A 9 0.37 12.36 -10.24
C PRO A 9 -0.23 11.90 -11.58
N GLY A 10 -0.53 12.85 -12.47
CA GLY A 10 -0.96 12.51 -13.83
C GLY A 10 0.16 12.04 -14.78
N SER A 11 1.42 12.14 -14.36
CA SER A 11 2.61 11.74 -15.13
C SER A 11 3.75 11.35 -14.19
N VAL A 12 4.52 10.33 -14.56
CA VAL A 12 5.73 9.90 -13.84
C VAL A 12 6.79 11.01 -13.82
N VAL A 13 7.02 11.66 -14.97
CA VAL A 13 7.98 12.77 -15.04
C VAL A 13 7.25 14.07 -14.71
N GLY A 14 7.55 14.64 -13.53
CA GLY A 14 6.99 15.91 -13.08
C GLY A 14 7.63 17.12 -13.79
N ARG A 15 6.81 18.05 -14.27
CA ARG A 15 7.27 19.27 -14.99
C ARG A 15 7.46 20.49 -14.08
N ASN A 16 7.29 20.31 -12.77
CA ASN A 16 7.56 21.30 -11.75
C ASN A 16 7.87 20.58 -10.42
N THR A 17 8.40 21.32 -9.44
CA THR A 17 8.85 20.76 -8.16
C THR A 17 7.74 20.01 -7.42
N ARG A 18 6.49 20.51 -7.43
CA ARG A 18 5.35 19.85 -6.78
C ARG A 18 5.05 18.49 -7.42
N ALA A 19 4.90 18.46 -8.73
CA ALA A 19 4.61 17.23 -9.48
C ALA A 19 5.75 16.22 -9.39
N ALA A 20 7.01 16.69 -9.41
CA ALA A 20 8.18 15.82 -9.27
C ALA A 20 8.22 15.15 -7.89
N MET A 21 7.93 15.90 -6.81
CA MET A 21 7.84 15.33 -5.47
C MET A 21 6.66 14.37 -5.31
N GLN A 22 5.47 14.73 -5.82
CA GLN A 22 4.30 13.84 -5.78
C GLN A 22 4.56 12.52 -6.51
N SER A 23 5.21 12.59 -7.68
CA SER A 23 5.63 11.40 -8.41
C SER A 23 6.61 10.54 -7.64
N GLY A 24 7.70 11.14 -7.14
CA GLY A 24 8.70 10.42 -6.38
C GLY A 24 8.13 9.71 -5.16
N VAL A 25 7.25 10.39 -4.40
CA VAL A 25 6.66 9.80 -3.19
C VAL A 25 5.60 8.75 -3.55
N VAL A 26 4.59 9.11 -4.34
CA VAL A 26 3.45 8.19 -4.56
C VAL A 26 3.83 7.02 -5.46
N LEU A 27 4.45 7.29 -6.61
CA LEU A 27 4.81 6.21 -7.54
C LEU A 27 6.04 5.44 -7.07
N GLY A 28 6.93 6.08 -6.30
CA GLY A 28 8.03 5.39 -5.64
C GLY A 28 7.51 4.35 -4.64
N GLU A 29 6.48 4.69 -3.86
CA GLU A 29 5.83 3.75 -2.95
C GLU A 29 5.11 2.61 -3.67
N VAL A 30 4.38 2.90 -4.74
CA VAL A 30 3.75 1.88 -5.60
C VAL A 30 4.80 0.90 -6.12
N ALA A 31 5.88 1.42 -6.72
CA ALA A 31 6.96 0.58 -7.26
C ALA A 31 7.67 -0.23 -6.16
N ARG A 32 7.84 0.35 -4.97
CA ARG A 32 8.43 -0.33 -3.81
C ARG A 32 7.56 -1.50 -3.36
N ILE A 33 6.26 -1.28 -3.18
CA ILE A 33 5.33 -2.33 -2.74
C ILE A 33 5.28 -3.45 -3.77
N ASP A 34 5.05 -3.12 -5.05
CA ASP A 34 5.00 -4.11 -6.13
C ASP A 34 6.29 -4.93 -6.23
N GLY A 35 7.46 -4.28 -6.15
CA GLY A 35 8.74 -4.97 -6.20
C GLY A 35 8.97 -5.90 -4.99
N LEU A 36 8.51 -5.50 -3.80
CA LEU A 36 8.57 -6.35 -2.62
C LEU A 36 7.65 -7.56 -2.76
N LEU A 37 6.44 -7.39 -3.31
CA LEU A 37 5.54 -8.50 -3.58
C LEU A 37 6.15 -9.50 -4.58
N ASP A 38 6.75 -9.02 -5.67
CA ASP A 38 7.47 -9.85 -6.64
C ASP A 38 8.59 -10.67 -5.98
N MET A 39 9.39 -10.03 -5.12
CA MET A 39 10.48 -10.69 -4.40
C MET A 39 9.98 -11.75 -3.40
N ILE A 40 8.92 -11.44 -2.66
CA ILE A 40 8.29 -12.37 -1.70
C ILE A 40 7.70 -13.58 -2.44
N ALA A 41 6.99 -13.36 -3.53
CA ALA A 41 6.39 -14.44 -4.31
C ALA A 41 7.45 -15.39 -4.90
N SER A 42 8.59 -14.82 -5.33
CA SER A 42 9.74 -15.59 -5.79
C SER A 42 10.33 -16.48 -4.66
N GLU A 43 10.50 -15.93 -3.46
CA GLU A 43 11.02 -16.67 -2.31
C GLU A 43 10.06 -17.78 -1.83
N LEU A 44 8.75 -17.53 -1.85
CA LEU A 44 7.73 -18.51 -1.47
C LEU A 44 7.47 -19.58 -2.55
N GLY A 45 7.93 -19.38 -3.79
CA GLY A 45 7.63 -20.24 -4.92
C GLY A 45 6.17 -20.15 -5.39
N GLY A 46 5.47 -19.06 -5.09
CA GLY A 46 4.05 -18.90 -5.39
C GLY A 46 3.48 -17.56 -4.93
N GLN A 47 2.25 -17.27 -5.36
CA GLN A 47 1.52 -16.07 -4.97
C GLN A 47 0.87 -16.24 -3.60
N ALA A 48 0.85 -15.16 -2.82
CA ALA A 48 0.13 -15.07 -1.56
C ALA A 48 -1.01 -14.05 -1.67
N ALA A 49 -2.05 -14.21 -0.84
CA ALA A 49 -3.08 -13.18 -0.74
C ALA A 49 -2.48 -11.89 -0.19
N VAL A 50 -2.68 -10.78 -0.91
CA VAL A 50 -2.22 -9.44 -0.50
C VAL A 50 -3.39 -8.71 0.15
N VAL A 51 -3.19 -8.23 1.37
CA VAL A 51 -4.18 -7.44 2.12
C VAL A 51 -3.58 -6.09 2.50
N LEU A 52 -4.28 -5.01 2.18
CA LEU A 52 -3.94 -3.64 2.57
C LEU A 52 -4.91 -3.16 3.65
N THR A 53 -4.39 -2.48 4.66
CA THR A 53 -5.16 -1.84 5.74
C THR A 53 -4.55 -0.49 6.05
N GLY A 54 -5.28 0.36 6.77
CA GLY A 54 -4.81 1.66 7.21
C GLY A 54 -5.20 2.79 6.25
N GLU A 55 -4.80 4.00 6.61
CA GLU A 55 -5.18 5.19 5.87
C GLU A 55 -4.63 5.17 4.44
N GLY A 56 -5.49 5.41 3.46
CA GLY A 56 -5.10 5.43 2.05
C GLY A 56 -4.95 4.06 1.38
N ALA A 57 -5.27 2.96 2.07
CA ALA A 57 -5.18 1.60 1.53
C ALA A 57 -5.93 1.45 0.19
N ALA A 58 -7.17 1.95 0.10
CA ALA A 58 -7.95 1.93 -1.14
C ALA A 58 -7.29 2.71 -2.29
N SER A 59 -6.76 3.89 -2.00
CA SER A 59 -6.06 4.72 -2.99
C SER A 59 -4.77 4.06 -3.48
N MET A 60 -4.04 3.39 -2.59
CA MET A 60 -2.84 2.65 -2.94
C MET A 60 -3.17 1.40 -3.75
N ALA A 61 -4.17 0.62 -3.32
CA ALA A 61 -4.62 -0.59 -4.02
C ALA A 61 -4.98 -0.33 -5.49
N ALA A 62 -5.60 0.83 -5.77
CA ALA A 62 -5.95 1.24 -7.13
C ALA A 62 -4.75 1.54 -8.05
N LEU A 63 -3.53 1.69 -7.49
CA LEU A 63 -2.32 2.02 -8.23
C LEU A 63 -1.34 0.84 -8.36
N LEU A 64 -1.52 -0.23 -7.57
CA LEU A 64 -0.66 -1.40 -7.62
C LEU A 64 -0.94 -2.25 -8.87
N ARG A 65 0.09 -2.95 -9.36
CA ARG A 65 -0.10 -3.99 -10.39
C ARG A 65 -0.63 -5.29 -9.81
N HIS A 66 -0.29 -5.58 -8.54
CA HIS A 66 -0.78 -6.74 -7.83
C HIS A 66 -2.20 -6.50 -7.29
N GLU A 67 -3.07 -7.49 -7.44
CA GLU A 67 -4.39 -7.47 -6.82
C GLU A 67 -4.24 -7.53 -5.30
N ALA A 68 -4.89 -6.59 -4.62
CA ALA A 68 -4.88 -6.51 -3.16
C ALA A 68 -6.29 -6.26 -2.63
N CYS A 69 -6.65 -7.01 -1.58
CA CYS A 69 -7.89 -6.80 -0.85
C CYS A 69 -7.70 -5.70 0.20
N VAL A 70 -8.64 -4.76 0.29
CA VAL A 70 -8.62 -3.71 1.33
C VAL A 70 -9.48 -4.16 2.51
N ASP A 71 -8.92 -4.12 3.72
CA ASP A 71 -9.65 -4.38 4.96
C ASP A 71 -9.27 -3.37 6.04
N ASP A 72 -10.12 -2.36 6.23
CA ASP A 72 -9.92 -1.30 7.23
C ASP A 72 -10.05 -1.78 8.67
N THR A 73 -10.60 -2.98 8.88
CA THR A 73 -10.86 -3.54 10.22
C THR A 73 -9.87 -4.62 10.62
N LEU A 74 -8.85 -4.90 9.79
CA LEU A 74 -7.93 -6.03 9.99
C LEU A 74 -7.37 -6.10 11.41
N THR A 75 -6.85 -4.97 11.91
CA THR A 75 -6.31 -4.86 13.27
C THR A 75 -7.38 -5.09 14.34
N LEU A 76 -8.57 -4.52 14.19
CA LEU A 76 -9.67 -4.68 15.15
C LEU A 76 -10.17 -6.13 15.21
N ARG A 77 -10.27 -6.80 14.05
CA ARG A 77 -10.62 -8.22 13.98
C ARG A 77 -9.57 -9.08 14.70
N GLY A 78 -8.29 -8.77 14.50
CA GLY A 78 -7.19 -9.43 15.22
C GLY A 78 -7.30 -9.26 16.74
N LEU A 79 -7.51 -8.03 17.22
CA LEU A 79 -7.68 -7.73 18.65
C LEU A 79 -8.90 -8.44 19.25
N TRP A 80 -10.02 -8.49 18.52
CA TRP A 80 -11.22 -9.20 18.96
C TRP A 80 -10.99 -10.71 19.07
N GLN A 81 -10.29 -11.31 18.10
CA GLN A 81 -9.91 -12.73 18.16
C GLN A 81 -9.01 -13.02 19.35
N LEU A 82 -8.00 -12.17 19.59
CA LEU A 82 -7.12 -12.29 20.74
C LEU A 82 -7.88 -12.19 22.06
N TRP A 83 -8.79 -11.23 22.20
CA TRP A 83 -9.63 -11.10 23.38
C TRP A 83 -10.48 -12.36 23.60
N ARG A 84 -11.17 -12.86 22.56
CA ARG A 84 -11.99 -14.09 22.66
C ARG A 84 -11.18 -15.32 23.07
N ALA A 85 -9.93 -15.42 22.63
CA ALA A 85 -9.06 -16.53 22.99
C ALA A 85 -8.57 -16.48 24.46
N ASN A 86 -8.67 -15.31 25.10
CA ASN A 86 -8.14 -15.08 26.45
C ASN A 86 -9.20 -14.75 27.51
N VAL A 87 -10.44 -14.44 27.10
CA VAL A 87 -11.57 -14.31 28.02
C VAL A 87 -11.99 -15.70 28.48
N ARG A 88 -11.92 -15.93 29.79
CA ARG A 88 -12.40 -17.15 30.45
C ARG A 88 -13.89 -17.07 30.71
#